data_AF-A0A0A6ZGZ7-F1
#
_entry.id   AF-A0A0A6ZGZ7-F1
#
_cell.length_a   1.000
_cell.length_b   1.000
_cell.length_c   1.000
_cell.angle_alpha   90.00
_cell.angle_beta   90.00
_cell.angle_gamma   90.00
#
_symmetry.space_group_name_H-M   'P 1'
#
loop_
_entity.id
_entity.type
_entity.pdbx_description
1 polymer ?
#
loop_
_entity_poly.entity_id
_entity_poly.type
_entity_poly.pdbx_seq_one_letter_code
_entity_poly.pdbx_strand_id
1 'polypeptide(L)'
;AIIFINNSTSTPTFFLQLFHPPNQWTSLLLWLACLTAFLAKMPIYGLHLWLPKAHVEAPIAGSMVLAAILLKLGGYGIIRMMQILPTTKTDMFLPFIVLALWGAILANLTCLQQTDLKSLIAYSSISHMGLVVAAIIIQTPWALSGAMTLMIAHGFTSSALFCLANTTYERTHTRILILT
;
A
#
# COMPACT_ATOMS: atom_id res chain seq x y z
N ALA A 1 -17.34 -13.86 -27.83
CA ALA A 1 -17.59 -12.52 -27.27
C ALA A 1 -16.40 -12.01 -26.45
N ILE A 2 -16.07 -12.64 -25.31
CA ILE A 2 -14.98 -12.20 -24.41
C ILE A 2 -13.61 -12.14 -25.11
N ILE A 3 -13.27 -13.16 -25.92
CA ILE A 3 -12.00 -13.21 -26.66
C ILE A 3 -11.95 -12.17 -27.78
N PHE A 4 -13.08 -11.89 -28.45
CA PHE A 4 -13.17 -10.89 -29.51
C PHE A 4 -13.02 -9.46 -28.96
N ILE A 5 -13.65 -9.18 -27.82
CA ILE A 5 -13.53 -7.90 -27.12
C ILE A 5 -12.07 -7.68 -26.67
N ASN A 6 -11.43 -8.69 -26.07
CA ASN A 6 -10.03 -8.61 -25.64
C ASN A 6 -9.05 -8.33 -26.79
N ASN A 7 -9.29 -8.90 -27.97
CA ASN A 7 -8.46 -8.64 -29.16
C ASN A 7 -8.65 -7.24 -29.73
N SER A 8 -9.80 -6.59 -29.47
CA SER A 8 -10.08 -5.25 -29.98
C SER A 8 -9.63 -4.11 -29.04
N THR A 9 -9.61 -4.35 -27.73
CA THR A 9 -9.34 -3.31 -26.71
C THR A 9 -8.01 -3.47 -25.98
N SER A 10 -7.22 -4.50 -26.32
CA SER A 10 -5.91 -4.81 -25.73
C SER A 10 -5.88 -4.78 -24.19
N THR A 11 -7.01 -5.02 -23.53
CA THR A 11 -7.12 -5.04 -22.06
C THR A 11 -8.18 -6.05 -21.63
N PRO A 12 -7.86 -6.97 -20.70
CA PRO A 12 -8.73 -8.08 -20.32
C PRO A 12 -9.78 -7.70 -19.26
N THR A 13 -10.16 -6.42 -19.14
CA THR A 13 -11.07 -5.97 -18.08
C THR A 13 -12.38 -5.45 -18.68
N PHE A 14 -13.46 -6.20 -18.40
CA PHE A 14 -14.85 -5.97 -18.83
C PHE A 14 -15.42 -4.57 -18.47
N PHE A 15 -14.72 -3.80 -17.63
CA PHE A 15 -15.13 -2.47 -17.16
C PHE A 15 -14.81 -1.31 -18.12
N LEU A 16 -14.09 -1.57 -19.23
CA LEU A 16 -13.34 -0.52 -19.92
C LEU A 16 -14.09 0.36 -20.92
N GLN A 17 -15.37 0.16 -21.16
CA GLN A 17 -16.08 0.92 -22.21
C GLN A 17 -16.97 2.07 -21.69
N LEU A 18 -17.03 2.29 -20.37
CA LEU A 18 -18.07 3.15 -19.77
C LEU A 18 -17.61 4.49 -19.17
N PHE A 19 -16.31 4.77 -19.05
CA PHE A 19 -15.84 6.00 -18.40
C PHE A 19 -14.87 6.78 -19.27
N HIS A 20 -15.34 7.26 -20.43
CA HIS A 20 -14.77 8.50 -20.98
C HIS A 20 -15.66 9.66 -20.54
N PRO A 21 -15.42 10.26 -19.36
CA PRO A 21 -16.22 11.40 -18.95
C PRO A 21 -16.04 12.54 -19.98
N PRO A 22 -17.10 13.29 -20.29
CA PRO A 22 -17.08 14.26 -21.37
C PRO A 22 -16.17 15.46 -21.09
N ASN A 23 -15.95 15.80 -19.81
CA ASN A 23 -15.14 16.94 -19.40
C ASN A 23 -13.79 16.54 -18.79
N GLN A 24 -12.75 17.29 -19.13
CA GLN A 24 -11.41 17.12 -18.56
C GLN A 24 -11.37 17.32 -17.03
N TRP A 25 -12.22 18.19 -16.50
CA TRP A 25 -12.35 18.40 -15.05
C TRP A 25 -12.93 17.17 -14.35
N THR A 26 -13.93 16.53 -14.97
CA THR A 26 -14.55 15.32 -14.43
C THR A 26 -13.61 14.12 -14.49
N SER A 27 -12.77 13.99 -15.53
CA SER A 27 -11.74 12.95 -15.56
C SER A 27 -10.68 13.18 -14.49
N LEU A 28 -10.23 14.42 -14.29
CA LEU A 28 -9.24 14.75 -13.26
C LEU A 28 -9.77 14.52 -11.84
N LEU A 29 -11.01 14.92 -11.56
CA LEU A 29 -11.66 14.68 -10.26
C LEU A 29 -11.86 13.20 -9.98
N LEU A 30 -12.36 12.44 -10.97
CA LEU A 30 -12.53 10.99 -10.85
C LEU A 30 -11.18 10.31 -10.60
N TRP A 31 -10.14 10.75 -11.31
CA TRP A 31 -8.79 10.25 -11.15
C TRP A 31 -8.23 10.51 -9.75
N LEU A 32 -8.34 11.75 -9.26
CA LEU A 32 -7.92 12.11 -7.91
C LEU A 32 -8.72 11.38 -6.83
N ALA A 33 -10.03 11.23 -6.99
CA ALA A 33 -10.88 10.50 -6.05
C ALA A 33 -10.51 9.02 -5.96
N CYS A 34 -10.28 8.36 -7.11
CA CYS A 34 -9.83 6.98 -7.13
C CYS A 34 -8.44 6.83 -6.50
N LEU A 35 -7.48 7.69 -6.87
CA LEU A 35 -6.12 7.64 -6.33
C LEU A 35 -6.13 7.81 -4.80
N THR A 36 -6.77 8.86 -4.29
CA THR A 36 -6.83 9.17 -2.85
C THR A 36 -7.49 8.07 -2.03
N ALA A 37 -8.54 7.42 -2.54
CA ALA A 37 -9.20 6.29 -1.87
C ALA A 37 -8.25 5.09 -1.66
N PHE A 38 -7.45 4.76 -2.67
CA PHE A 38 -6.44 3.70 -2.54
C PHE A 38 -5.24 4.11 -1.69
N LEU A 39 -4.85 5.39 -1.70
CA LEU A 39 -3.81 5.94 -0.84
C LEU A 39 -4.22 6.01 0.64
N ALA A 40 -5.52 6.02 0.96
CA ALA A 40 -5.97 5.83 2.33
C ALA A 40 -5.76 4.38 2.82
N LYS A 41 -5.92 3.41 1.91
CA LYS A 41 -5.72 1.97 2.17
C LYS A 41 -4.26 1.57 2.20
N MET A 42 -3.43 2.20 1.37
CA MET A 42 -1.96 2.15 1.37
C MET A 42 -1.44 3.42 2.03
N PRO A 43 -1.40 3.48 3.37
CA PRO A 43 -1.35 4.74 4.07
C PRO A 43 -0.10 5.54 3.72
N ILE A 44 -0.32 6.68 3.08
CA ILE A 44 0.66 7.75 3.07
C ILE A 44 0.70 8.40 4.46
N TYR A 45 1.84 8.99 4.81
CA TYR A 45 1.99 9.80 6.00
C TYR A 45 0.87 10.86 6.10
N GLY A 46 0.30 11.00 7.30
CA GLY A 46 -0.98 11.69 7.53
C GLY A 46 -2.15 10.73 7.79
N LEU A 47 -2.44 9.79 6.87
CA LEU A 47 -3.53 8.82 7.03
C LEU A 47 -3.08 7.52 7.71
N HIS A 48 -1.79 7.36 7.98
CA HIS A 48 -1.21 6.13 8.52
C HIS A 48 -1.63 5.69 9.92
N LEU A 49 -2.19 6.58 10.75
CA LEU A 49 -2.41 6.30 12.18
C LEU A 49 -3.39 5.16 12.47
N TRP A 50 -4.26 4.82 11.53
CA TRP A 50 -5.20 3.69 11.70
C TRP A 50 -4.47 2.35 11.74
N LEU A 51 -3.35 2.23 11.02
CA LEU A 51 -2.68 0.96 10.80
C LEU A 51 -1.94 0.46 12.06
N PRO A 52 -1.13 1.27 12.77
CA PRO A 52 -0.53 0.86 14.05
C PRO A 52 -1.58 0.53 15.10
N LYS A 53 -2.67 1.31 15.19
CA LYS A 53 -3.76 1.07 16.15
C LYS A 53 -4.47 -0.25 15.86
N ALA A 54 -4.78 -0.53 14.58
CA ALA A 54 -5.40 -1.78 14.16
C ALA A 54 -4.55 -3.00 14.52
N HIS A 55 -3.22 -2.93 14.35
CA HIS A 55 -2.33 -4.05 14.71
C HIS A 55 -2.17 -4.27 16.21
N VAL A 56 -2.27 -3.20 17.02
CA VAL A 56 -2.17 -3.32 18.48
C VAL A 56 -3.41 -4.00 19.06
N GLU A 57 -4.60 -3.73 18.52
CA GLU A 57 -5.87 -4.25 19.03
C GLU A 57 -6.30 -5.58 18.41
N ALA A 58 -5.87 -5.88 17.18
CA ALA A 58 -6.29 -7.09 16.48
C ALA A 58 -5.65 -8.38 17.05
N PRO A 59 -6.37 -9.52 16.98
CA PRO A 59 -5.78 -10.83 17.23
C PRO A 59 -4.63 -11.10 16.24
N ILE A 60 -3.69 -11.97 16.62
CA ILE A 60 -2.46 -12.21 15.84
C ILE A 60 -2.76 -12.68 14.42
N ALA A 61 -3.71 -13.62 14.26
CA ALA A 61 -4.15 -14.08 12.95
C ALA A 61 -4.71 -12.93 12.09
N GLY A 62 -5.47 -12.01 12.70
CA GLY A 62 -5.97 -10.82 12.03
C GLY A 62 -4.85 -9.88 11.59
N SER A 63 -3.84 -9.67 12.44
CA SER A 63 -2.65 -8.87 12.09
C SER A 63 -1.85 -9.49 10.94
N MET A 64 -1.68 -10.81 10.92
CA MET A 64 -0.98 -11.51 9.83
C MET A 64 -1.72 -11.38 8.50
N VAL A 65 -3.04 -11.58 8.48
CA VAL A 65 -3.86 -11.46 7.26
C VAL A 65 -3.91 -10.01 6.77
N LEU A 66 -4.10 -9.04 7.69
CA LEU A 66 -4.11 -7.61 7.38
C LEU A 66 -2.77 -7.18 6.76
N ALA A 67 -1.66 -7.55 7.40
CA ALA A 67 -0.35 -7.25 6.89
C ALA A 67 -0.12 -7.93 5.54
N ALA A 68 -0.32 -9.26 5.44
CA ALA A 68 0.04 -10.03 4.26
C ALA A 68 -0.79 -9.69 3.01
N ILE A 69 -2.09 -9.42 3.15
CA ILE A 69 -3.02 -9.40 2.02
C ILE A 69 -3.65 -8.01 1.84
N LEU A 70 -4.22 -7.42 2.90
CA LEU A 70 -5.08 -6.24 2.75
C LEU A 70 -4.34 -5.00 2.25
N LEU A 71 -3.11 -4.78 2.71
CA LEU A 71 -2.26 -3.68 2.23
C LEU A 71 -1.84 -3.91 0.77
N LYS A 72 -1.48 -5.14 0.42
CA LYS A 72 -1.01 -5.52 -0.92
C LYS A 72 -2.13 -5.38 -1.97
N LEU A 73 -3.37 -5.72 -1.60
CA LEU A 73 -4.54 -5.46 -2.43
C LEU A 73 -4.75 -3.97 -2.71
N GLY A 74 -4.37 -3.08 -1.78
CA GLY A 74 -4.37 -1.64 -2.01
C GLY A 74 -3.39 -1.23 -3.12
N GLY A 75 -2.14 -1.68 -3.04
CA GLY A 75 -1.12 -1.40 -4.06
C GLY A 75 -1.48 -1.98 -5.43
N TYR A 76 -1.94 -3.23 -5.46
CA TYR A 76 -2.44 -3.85 -6.70
C TYR A 76 -3.63 -3.08 -7.30
N GLY A 77 -4.53 -2.59 -6.44
CA GLY A 77 -5.62 -1.71 -6.84
C GLY A 77 -5.14 -0.46 -7.57
N ILE A 78 -4.12 0.22 -7.04
CA ILE A 78 -3.52 1.40 -7.69
C ILE A 78 -2.96 1.02 -9.07
N ILE A 79 -2.20 -0.08 -9.17
CA ILE A 79 -1.61 -0.52 -10.46
C ILE A 79 -2.71 -0.75 -11.50
N ARG A 80 -3.81 -1.41 -11.12
CA ARG A 80 -4.92 -1.68 -12.04
C ARG A 80 -5.71 -0.42 -12.40
N MET A 81 -5.99 0.45 -11.44
CA MET A 81 -6.72 1.69 -11.70
C MET A 81 -5.94 2.62 -12.64
N MET A 82 -4.64 2.71 -12.47
CA MET A 82 -3.76 3.52 -13.32
C MET A 82 -3.72 3.05 -14.78
N GLN A 83 -3.95 1.76 -15.04
CA GLN A 83 -4.07 1.22 -16.40
C GLN A 83 -5.44 1.51 -17.04
N ILE A 84 -6.47 1.76 -16.24
CA ILE A 84 -7.86 1.94 -16.71
C ILE A 84 -8.18 3.43 -16.91
N LEU A 85 -7.67 4.29 -16.03
CA LEU A 85 -7.99 5.71 -16.08
C LEU A 85 -7.15 6.46 -17.13
N PRO A 86 -7.66 7.57 -17.68
CA PRO A 86 -6.92 8.36 -18.67
C PRO A 86 -5.61 8.88 -18.09
N THR A 87 -4.55 8.84 -18.92
CA THR A 87 -3.22 9.32 -18.55
C THR A 87 -3.27 10.81 -18.21
N THR A 88 -3.05 11.16 -16.95
CA THR A 88 -2.92 12.56 -16.52
C THR A 88 -1.51 13.08 -16.80
N LYS A 89 -1.36 14.41 -16.79
CA LYS A 89 -0.06 15.08 -16.92
C LYS A 89 0.89 14.61 -15.81
N THR A 90 2.17 14.48 -16.15
CA THR A 90 3.25 14.05 -15.24
C THR A 90 3.34 14.89 -13.97
N ASP A 91 3.01 16.17 -14.04
CA ASP A 91 3.16 17.12 -12.94
C ASP A 91 2.20 16.83 -11.77
N MET A 92 1.06 16.19 -12.03
CA MET A 92 0.07 15.84 -11.00
C MET A 92 0.58 14.75 -10.05
N PHE A 93 1.59 13.97 -10.47
CA PHE A 93 2.13 12.85 -9.69
C PHE A 93 3.22 13.26 -8.70
N LEU A 94 4.02 14.27 -9.06
CA LEU A 94 5.11 14.79 -8.24
C LEU A 94 4.76 15.04 -6.77
N PRO A 95 3.64 15.72 -6.41
CA PRO A 95 3.31 15.95 -5.01
C PRO A 95 3.08 14.65 -4.24
N PHE A 96 2.49 13.63 -4.86
CA PHE A 96 2.26 12.34 -4.22
C PHE A 96 3.56 11.55 -4.03
N ILE A 97 4.50 11.62 -4.98
CA ILE A 97 5.82 10.99 -4.85
C ILE A 97 6.59 11.63 -3.69
N VAL A 98 6.65 12.96 -3.64
CA VAL A 98 7.34 13.70 -2.57
C VAL A 98 6.74 13.35 -1.22
N LEU A 99 5.41 13.34 -1.10
CA LEU A 99 4.72 13.00 0.14
C LEU A 99 4.97 11.53 0.56
N ALA A 100 4.99 10.59 -0.39
CA ALA A 100 5.26 9.18 -0.12
C ALA A 100 6.70 8.95 0.38
N LEU A 101 7.70 9.57 -0.27
CA LEU A 101 9.10 9.46 0.12
C LEU A 101 9.38 10.14 1.47
N TRP A 102 8.88 11.36 1.66
CA TRP A 102 8.98 12.07 2.92
C TRP A 102 8.32 11.29 4.06
N GLY A 103 7.13 10.75 3.79
CA GLY A 103 6.39 9.91 4.71
C GLY A 103 7.12 8.64 5.11
N ALA A 104 7.80 7.98 4.15
CA ALA A 104 8.57 6.77 4.42
C ALA A 104 9.75 7.04 5.37
N ILE A 105 10.43 8.19 5.22
CA ILE A 105 11.52 8.60 6.11
C ILE A 105 11.00 8.86 7.53
N LEU A 106 9.91 9.62 7.68
CA LEU A 106 9.32 9.90 8.99
C LEU A 106 8.77 8.64 9.68
N ALA A 107 8.16 7.73 8.92
CA ALA A 107 7.71 6.44 9.44
C ALA A 107 8.88 5.58 9.96
N ASN A 108 10.03 5.59 9.28
CA ASN A 108 11.22 4.90 9.75
C ASN A 108 11.81 5.52 11.03
N LEU A 109 11.86 6.85 11.13
CA LEU A 109 12.35 7.53 12.33
C LEU A 109 11.45 7.24 13.55
N THR A 110 10.12 7.27 13.35
CA THR A 110 9.17 6.92 14.41
C THR A 110 9.22 5.45 14.78
N CYS A 111 9.52 4.55 13.83
CA CYS A 111 9.72 3.12 14.07
C CYS A 111 10.88 2.84 15.04
N LEU A 112 12.00 3.57 14.92
CA LEU A 112 13.16 3.39 15.80
C LEU A 112 12.89 3.73 17.27
N GLN A 113 11.88 4.58 17.52
CA GLN A 113 11.50 5.03 18.85
C GLN A 113 10.43 4.13 19.50
N GLN A 114 9.86 3.17 18.77
CA GLN A 114 8.81 2.31 19.29
C GLN A 114 9.36 1.27 20.26
N THR A 115 8.79 1.21 21.47
CA THR A 115 9.14 0.22 22.49
C THR A 115 8.30 -1.07 22.38
N ASP A 116 7.14 -0.99 21.72
CA ASP A 116 6.21 -2.10 21.53
C ASP A 116 6.51 -2.88 20.24
N LEU A 117 6.63 -4.21 20.35
CA LEU A 117 7.06 -5.05 19.23
C LEU A 117 6.05 -5.07 18.06
N LYS A 118 4.75 -5.08 18.37
CA LYS A 118 3.68 -5.00 17.35
C LYS A 118 3.63 -3.65 16.64
N SER A 119 3.84 -2.55 17.37
CA SER A 119 3.83 -1.22 16.75
C SER A 119 5.08 -0.99 15.91
N LEU A 120 6.24 -1.49 16.35
CA LEU A 120 7.48 -1.46 15.57
C LEU A 120 7.33 -2.18 14.22
N ILE A 121 6.71 -3.36 14.19
CA ILE A 121 6.41 -4.08 12.93
C ILE A 121 5.41 -3.28 12.06
N ALA A 122 4.40 -2.67 12.68
CA ALA A 122 3.43 -1.86 11.95
C ALA A 122 4.08 -0.61 11.31
N TYR A 123 4.91 0.16 12.03
CA TYR A 123 5.55 1.36 11.49
C TYR A 123 6.58 1.06 10.40
N SER A 124 7.36 -0.02 10.53
CA SER A 124 8.24 -0.49 9.45
C SER A 124 7.46 -0.92 8.20
N SER A 125 6.24 -1.47 8.34
CA SER A 125 5.39 -1.76 7.18
C SER A 125 4.91 -0.51 6.45
N ILE A 126 4.64 0.59 7.17
CA ILE A 126 4.20 1.86 6.58
C ILE A 126 5.29 2.45 5.68
N SER A 127 6.56 2.40 6.11
CA SER A 127 7.67 2.93 5.32
C SER A 127 7.93 2.11 4.04
N HIS A 128 7.92 0.77 4.14
CA HIS A 128 8.06 -0.11 2.97
C HIS A 128 6.91 0.09 1.97
N MET A 129 5.67 0.22 2.46
CA MET A 129 4.52 0.52 1.58
C MET A 129 4.59 1.92 0.98
N GLY A 130 5.14 2.91 1.69
CA GLY A 130 5.42 4.24 1.14
C GLY A 130 6.36 4.20 -0.07
N LEU A 131 7.40 3.36 -0.03
CA LEU A 131 8.28 3.12 -1.18
C LEU A 131 7.55 2.43 -2.35
N VAL A 132 6.69 1.45 -2.05
CA VAL A 132 5.83 0.80 -3.05
C VAL A 132 4.93 1.82 -3.74
N VAL A 133 4.30 2.73 -2.99
CA VAL A 133 3.44 3.78 -3.55
C VAL A 133 4.23 4.70 -4.48
N ALA A 134 5.41 5.17 -4.06
CA ALA A 134 6.27 6.01 -4.90
C ALA A 134 6.66 5.29 -6.20
N ALA A 135 7.03 4.01 -6.12
CA ALA A 135 7.38 3.20 -7.30
C ALA A 135 6.19 2.97 -8.25
N ILE A 136 4.99 2.70 -7.72
CA ILE A 136 3.78 2.54 -8.55
C ILE A 136 3.44 3.84 -9.28
N ILE A 137 3.59 5.00 -8.63
CA ILE A 137 3.26 6.29 -9.24
C ILE A 137 4.21 6.64 -10.41
N ILE A 138 5.46 6.16 -10.40
CA ILE A 138 6.44 6.39 -11.47
C ILE A 138 6.07 5.67 -12.79
N GLN A 139 5.26 4.59 -12.74
CA GLN A 139 4.72 3.87 -13.90
C GLN A 139 5.75 3.34 -14.93
N THR A 140 7.04 3.24 -14.57
CA THR A 140 8.02 2.55 -15.42
C THR A 140 7.95 1.04 -15.22
N PRO A 141 8.28 0.22 -16.23
CA PRO A 141 8.21 -1.24 -16.10
C PRO A 141 9.11 -1.77 -14.98
N TRP A 142 10.27 -1.13 -14.77
CA TRP A 142 11.21 -1.44 -13.69
C TRP A 142 10.66 -1.08 -12.31
N ALA A 143 9.98 0.06 -12.17
CA ALA A 143 9.38 0.46 -10.92
C ALA A 143 8.19 -0.44 -10.56
N LEU A 144 7.37 -0.82 -11.54
CA LEU A 144 6.24 -1.73 -11.34
C LEU A 144 6.71 -3.15 -10.97
N SER A 145 7.73 -3.69 -11.63
CA SER A 145 8.28 -5.00 -11.27
C SER A 145 8.90 -4.98 -9.87
N GLY A 146 9.66 -3.94 -9.52
CA GLY A 146 10.21 -3.74 -8.18
C GLY A 146 9.14 -3.56 -7.09
N ALA A 147 8.06 -2.82 -7.39
CA ALA A 147 6.93 -2.67 -6.47
C ALA A 147 6.24 -4.01 -6.20
N MET A 148 6.03 -4.83 -7.23
CA MET A 148 5.42 -6.15 -7.09
C MET A 148 6.30 -7.10 -6.28
N THR A 149 7.60 -7.16 -6.55
CA THR A 149 8.53 -8.01 -5.79
C THR A 149 8.60 -7.59 -4.33
N LEU A 150 8.68 -6.28 -4.04
CA LEU A 150 8.69 -5.76 -2.68
C LEU A 150 7.39 -6.06 -1.93
N MET A 151 6.22 -5.93 -2.57
CA MET A 151 4.93 -6.27 -1.96
C MET A 151 4.86 -7.74 -1.54
N ILE A 152 5.33 -8.65 -2.39
CA ILE A 152 5.34 -10.10 -2.12
C ILE A 152 6.34 -10.41 -1.00
N ALA A 153 7.58 -9.93 -1.13
CA ALA A 153 8.63 -10.16 -0.15
C ALA A 153 8.22 -9.63 1.23
N HIS A 154 7.70 -8.40 1.29
CA HIS A 154 7.22 -7.80 2.52
C HIS A 154 5.99 -8.53 3.08
N GLY A 155 5.15 -9.15 2.23
CA GLY A 155 4.07 -10.04 2.64
C GLY A 155 4.56 -11.20 3.52
N PHE A 156 5.56 -11.93 3.03
CA PHE A 156 6.15 -13.03 3.78
C PHE A 156 6.88 -12.55 5.03
N THR A 157 7.74 -11.52 4.94
CA THR A 157 8.53 -11.07 6.09
C THR A 157 7.67 -10.50 7.21
N SER A 158 6.65 -9.69 6.90
CA SER A 158 5.73 -9.15 7.92
C SER A 158 4.95 -10.25 8.63
N SER A 159 4.44 -11.26 7.91
CA SER A 159 3.77 -12.40 8.55
C SER A 159 4.69 -13.20 9.49
N ALA A 160 5.95 -13.43 9.08
CA ALA A 160 6.93 -14.11 9.90
C ALA A 160 7.27 -13.31 11.17
N LEU A 161 7.45 -11.99 11.05
CA LEU A 161 7.71 -11.11 12.19
C LEU A 161 6.55 -11.08 13.19
N PHE A 162 5.30 -11.03 12.71
CA PHE A 162 4.14 -11.11 13.59
C PHE A 162 4.01 -12.47 14.29
N CYS A 163 4.36 -13.56 13.60
CA CYS A 163 4.42 -14.89 14.20
C CYS A 163 5.50 -14.94 15.31
N LEU A 164 6.72 -14.48 15.02
CA LEU A 164 7.81 -14.43 15.99
C LEU A 164 7.45 -13.57 17.20
N ALA A 165 6.87 -12.38 16.97
CA ALA A 165 6.38 -11.49 18.02
C ALA A 165 5.36 -12.18 18.94
N ASN A 166 4.53 -13.05 18.40
CA ASN A 166 3.59 -13.84 19.19
C ASN A 166 4.30 -14.90 20.01
N THR A 167 5.24 -15.65 19.41
CA THR A 167 6.00 -16.66 20.17
C THR A 167 6.81 -16.06 21.31
N THR A 168 7.38 -14.86 21.14
CA THR A 168 8.06 -14.16 22.24
C THR A 168 7.06 -13.74 23.30
N TYR A 169 5.90 -13.21 22.90
CA TYR A 169 4.84 -12.81 23.82
C TYR A 169 4.29 -13.98 24.65
N GLU A 170 4.10 -15.16 24.03
CA GLU A 170 3.67 -16.37 24.73
C GLU A 170 4.69 -16.86 25.77
N ARG A 171 5.97 -16.51 25.61
CA ARG A 171 7.05 -16.93 26.52
C ARG A 171 7.33 -15.94 27.63
N THR A 172 7.30 -14.63 27.34
CA THR A 172 7.64 -13.58 28.31
C THR A 172 6.42 -12.91 28.90
N HIS A 173 5.23 -13.08 28.31
CA HIS A 173 4.01 -12.34 28.61
C HIS A 173 4.16 -10.81 28.51
N THR A 174 5.23 -10.32 27.88
CA THR A 174 5.52 -8.90 27.69
C THR A 174 5.64 -8.58 26.20
N ARG A 175 5.17 -7.38 25.84
CA ARG A 175 5.22 -6.81 24.48
C ARG A 175 6.28 -5.72 24.31
N ILE A 176 6.89 -5.32 25.43
CA ILE A 176 7.83 -4.21 25.53
C ILE A 176 9.24 -4.78 25.37
N LEU A 177 9.95 -4.32 24.34
CA LEU A 177 11.29 -4.81 23.98
C LEU A 177 12.35 -4.55 25.07
N ILE A 178 12.13 -3.54 25.93
CA ILE A 178 13.05 -3.19 27.02
C ILE A 178 12.88 -4.11 28.25
N LEU A 179 11.72 -4.77 28.39
CA LEU A 179 11.36 -5.59 29.55
C LEU A 179 11.30 -7.10 29.21
N THR A 180 11.93 -7.50 28.10
CA THR A 180 12.22 -8.91 27.78
C THR A 180 13.58 -9.29 28.32
#